data_AF-A0A2I0KPR4-F1
#
_entry.id   AF-A0A2I0KPR4-F1
#
_cell.length_a   1.000
_cell.length_b   1.000
_cell.length_c   1.000
_cell.angle_alpha   90.00
_cell.angle_beta   90.00
_cell.angle_gamma   90.00
#
_symmetry.space_group_name_H-M   'P 1'
#
loop_
_entity.id
_entity.type
_entity.pdbx_description
1 polymer ?
#
loop_
_entity_poly.entity_id
_entity_poly.type
_entity_poly.pdbx_seq_one_letter_code
_entity_poly.pdbx_strand_id
1 'polypeptide(L)'
;MDVIGPINPKASNGHLFILVAIDYFTKWIEAITLASVIAKTVARFLKRDIIARYGVPATLILHRNSSPYHPQMNGAIEAANKNIKKIIEKMTVNYKDWHEMLPSL
;
A
#
# COMPACT_ATOMS: atom_id res chain seq x y z
N MET A 1 -2.76 -6.45 1.28
CA MET A 1 -2.44 -5.06 1.68
C MET A 1 -1.10 -5.06 2.41
N ASP A 2 -0.31 -4.02 2.20
CA ASP A 2 1.01 -3.84 2.77
C ASP A 2 1.24 -2.37 3.18
N VAL A 3 2.15 -2.14 4.12
CA VAL A 3 2.49 -0.81 4.63
C VAL A 3 3.97 -0.52 4.35
N ILE A 4 4.23 0.61 3.70
CA ILE A 4 5.57 1.11 3.40
C ILE A 4 5.86 2.29 4.33
N GLY A 5 6.96 2.23 5.09
CA GLY A 5 7.44 3.34 5.92
C GLY A 5 8.03 2.89 7.26
N PRO A 6 8.52 3.82 8.10
CA PRO A 6 8.46 5.28 7.92
C PRO A 6 9.43 5.80 6.85
N ILE A 7 8.96 6.70 6.00
CA ILE A 7 9.73 7.34 4.93
C ILE A 7 10.42 8.59 5.47
N ASN A 8 11.71 8.77 5.17
CA ASN A 8 12.49 9.93 5.57
C ASN A 8 13.18 10.56 4.34
N PRO A 9 13.07 11.88 4.11
CA PRO A 9 12.30 12.87 4.88
C PRO A 9 10.78 12.70 4.77
N LYS A 10 10.04 13.25 5.74
CA LYS A 10 8.56 13.26 5.68
C LYS A 10 8.09 13.98 4.41
N ALA A 11 6.93 13.59 3.89
CA ALA A 11 6.23 14.40 2.90
C ALA A 11 5.97 15.81 3.44
N SER A 12 5.81 16.78 2.55
CA SER A 12 5.47 18.17 2.92
C SER A 12 4.20 18.30 3.76
N ASN A 13 3.21 17.41 3.56
CA ASN A 13 1.99 17.33 4.38
C ASN A 13 2.17 16.57 5.72
N GLY A 14 3.39 16.13 6.04
CA GLY A 14 3.72 15.39 7.26
C GLY A 14 3.46 13.88 7.21
N HIS A 15 3.00 13.34 6.07
CA HIS A 15 2.80 11.90 5.90
C HIS A 15 4.13 11.13 5.83
N LEU A 16 4.13 9.93 6.39
CA LEU A 16 5.31 9.09 6.64
C LEU A 16 5.16 7.67 6.11
N PHE A 17 3.92 7.23 5.87
CA PHE A 17 3.61 5.87 5.50
C PHE A 17 2.74 5.86 4.26
N ILE A 18 2.84 4.77 3.50
CA ILE A 18 1.97 4.46 2.38
C ILE A 18 1.31 3.13 2.68
N LEU A 19 -0.02 3.07 2.62
CA LEU A 19 -0.78 1.84 2.67
C LEU A 19 -1.15 1.46 1.24
N VAL A 20 -0.77 0.26 0.82
CA VAL A 20 -1.05 -0.26 -0.53
C VAL A 20 -1.97 -1.47 -0.42
N ALA A 21 -3.05 -1.48 -1.19
CA ALA A 21 -3.90 -2.62 -1.44
C ALA A 21 -3.80 -3.02 -2.90
N ILE A 22 -3.79 -4.32 -3.15
CA ILE A 22 -3.71 -4.87 -4.50
C ILE A 22 -4.83 -5.88 -4.60
N ASP A 23 -5.73 -5.67 -5.55
CA ASP A 23 -6.73 -6.65 -5.88
C ASP A 23 -6.11 -7.77 -6.71
N TYR A 24 -6.30 -9.00 -6.25
CA TYR A 24 -5.67 -10.15 -6.88
C TYR A 24 -6.34 -10.52 -8.21
N PHE A 25 -7.65 -10.33 -8.32
CA PHE A 25 -8.40 -10.74 -9.51
C PHE A 25 -8.17 -9.76 -10.66
N THR A 26 -8.36 -8.48 -10.39
CA THR A 26 -8.26 -7.43 -11.41
C THR A 26 -6.85 -6.87 -11.57
N LYS A 27 -5.93 -7.19 -10.64
CA LYS A 27 -4.56 -6.63 -10.56
C LYS A 27 -4.54 -5.10 -10.33
N TRP A 28 -5.65 -4.51 -9.89
CA TRP A 28 -5.70 -3.08 -9.56
C TRP A 28 -4.98 -2.79 -8.25
N ILE A 29 -4.33 -1.64 -8.20
CA ILE A 29 -3.56 -1.16 -7.06
C ILE A 29 -4.26 0.09 -6.53
N GLU A 30 -4.44 0.15 -5.21
CA GLU A 30 -4.97 1.30 -4.51
C GLU A 30 -3.98 1.68 -3.40
N ALA A 31 -3.49 2.93 -3.42
CA ALA A 31 -2.49 3.42 -2.47
C ALA A 31 -2.95 4.71 -1.80
N ILE A 32 -2.77 4.79 -0.48
CA ILE A 32 -3.04 6.02 0.29
C ILE A 32 -1.86 6.39 1.18
N THR A 33 -1.71 7.68 1.45
CA THR A 33 -0.67 8.21 2.33
C THR A 33 -1.21 8.43 3.74
N LEU A 34 -0.37 8.14 4.74
CA LEU A 34 -0.73 8.18 6.15
C LEU A 34 0.36 8.88 6.97
N ALA A 35 -0.05 9.73 7.91
CA ALA A 35 0.84 10.24 8.96
C ALA A 35 1.21 9.17 10.00
N SER A 36 0.30 8.21 10.25
CA SER A 36 0.51 7.09 11.15
C SER A 36 -0.38 5.90 10.79
N VAL A 37 0.11 4.68 11.07
CA VAL A 37 -0.55 3.41 10.74
C VAL A 37 -1.47 3.00 11.89
N ILE A 38 -2.68 3.56 11.92
CA ILE A 38 -3.65 3.35 12.99
C ILE A 38 -4.80 2.47 12.45
N ALA A 39 -5.33 1.54 13.25
CA ALA A 39 -6.44 0.69 12.83
C ALA A 39 -7.65 1.48 12.28
N LYS A 40 -7.92 2.66 12.85
CA LYS A 40 -8.98 3.58 12.39
C LYS A 40 -8.76 4.08 10.96
N THR A 41 -7.52 4.38 10.56
CA THR A 41 -7.22 4.84 9.20
C THR A 41 -7.29 3.68 8.20
N VAL A 42 -6.79 2.50 8.58
CA VAL A 42 -6.92 1.27 7.77
C VAL A 42 -8.39 0.88 7.56
N ALA A 43 -9.20 0.93 8.62
CA ALA A 43 -10.63 0.61 8.53
C ALA A 43 -11.39 1.63 7.67
N ARG A 44 -11.02 2.91 7.73
CA ARG A 44 -11.60 3.95 6.87
C ARG A 44 -11.29 3.70 5.40
N PHE A 45 -10.02 3.38 5.09
CA PHE A 45 -9.59 3.03 3.75
C PHE A 45 -10.34 1.82 3.20
N LEU A 46 -10.39 0.73 3.97
CA LEU A 46 -11.15 -0.47 3.59
C LEU A 46 -12.61 -0.16 3.29
N LYS A 47 -13.27 0.63 4.14
CA LYS A 47 -14.68 0.98 3.93
C LYS A 47 -14.88 1.88 2.71
N ARG A 48 -14.09 2.94 2.58
CA ARG A 48 -14.32 3.99 1.59
C ARG A 48 -13.80 3.65 0.20
N ASP A 49 -12.60 3.09 0.14
CA ASP A 49 -11.86 2.95 -1.12
C ASP A 49 -11.94 1.52 -1.67
N ILE A 50 -12.24 0.52 -0.82
CA ILE A 50 -12.43 -0.88 -1.25
C ILE A 50 -13.92 -1.28 -1.22
N ILE A 51 -14.53 -1.35 -0.04
CA ILE A 51 -15.87 -1.94 0.14
C ILE A 51 -16.95 -1.13 -0.57
N ALA A 52 -16.92 0.20 -0.46
CA ALA A 52 -17.92 1.05 -1.10
C ALA A 52 -17.87 1.01 -2.64
N ARG A 53 -16.72 0.64 -3.23
CA ARG A 53 -16.53 0.59 -4.70
C ARG A 53 -16.72 -0.81 -5.27
N TYR A 54 -16.17 -1.81 -4.59
CA TYR A 54 -16.05 -3.18 -5.12
C TYR A 54 -16.83 -4.22 -4.30
N GLY A 55 -17.45 -3.82 -3.18
CA GLY A 55 -18.12 -4.73 -2.26
C GLY A 55 -17.17 -5.37 -1.24
N VAL A 56 -17.71 -6.28 -0.41
CA VAL A 56 -16.93 -6.93 0.65
C VAL A 56 -15.97 -7.96 0.03
N PRO A 57 -14.65 -7.81 0.20
CA PRO A 57 -13.69 -8.77 -0.33
C PRO A 57 -13.84 -10.12 0.36
N ALA A 58 -13.80 -11.21 -0.41
CA ALA A 58 -13.89 -12.58 0.12
C ALA A 58 -12.68 -12.94 1.00
N THR A 59 -11.49 -12.44 0.66
CA THR A 59 -10.25 -12.69 1.41
C THR A 59 -9.44 -11.41 1.50
N LEU A 60 -9.07 -11.02 2.73
CA LEU A 60 -8.14 -9.92 2.99
C LEU A 60 -6.83 -10.46 3.55
N ILE A 61 -5.77 -10.39 2.74
CA ILE A 61 -4.42 -10.74 3.17
C ILE A 61 -3.70 -9.46 3.62
N LEU A 62 -3.37 -9.37 4.91
CA LEU A 62 -2.55 -8.30 5.47
C LEU A 62 -1.13 -8.81 5.67
N HIS A 63 -0.16 -8.22 4.99
CA HIS A 63 1.23 -8.60 5.18
C HIS A 63 1.73 -8.00 6.50
N ARG A 64 1.68 -8.80 7.58
CA ARG A 64 2.33 -8.50 8.86
C ARG A 64 3.50 -9.46 8.99
N ASN A 65 4.69 -9.03 8.56
CA ASN A 65 5.96 -9.76 8.70
C ASN A 65 5.81 -11.28 8.54
N SER A 66 5.36 -11.76 7.38
CA SER A 66 5.29 -13.21 7.16
C SER A 66 6.69 -13.79 7.37
N SER A 67 6.80 -14.90 8.10
CA SER A 67 8.07 -15.63 8.14
C SER A 67 8.49 -15.98 6.70
N PRO A 68 9.80 -16.01 6.38
CA PRO A 68 10.29 -16.21 5.02
C PRO A 68 9.84 -17.52 4.34
N TYR A 69 9.19 -18.42 5.08
CA TYR A 69 9.05 -19.84 4.73
C TYR A 69 7.64 -20.27 4.32
N HIS A 70 6.65 -19.38 4.30
CA HIS A 70 5.32 -19.68 3.75
C HIS A 70 4.85 -18.58 2.78
N PRO A 71 5.34 -18.57 1.53
CA PRO A 71 4.76 -17.75 0.49
C PRO A 71 3.34 -18.25 0.20
N GLN A 72 2.35 -17.45 0.58
CA GLN A 72 0.92 -17.76 0.35
C GLN A 72 0.46 -17.40 -1.06
N MET A 73 1.35 -16.88 -1.92
CA MET A 73 0.95 -16.19 -3.16
C MET A 73 1.85 -16.55 -4.35
N ASN A 74 1.26 -16.53 -5.56
CA ASN A 74 1.93 -16.83 -6.83
C ASN A 74 3.17 -15.92 -7.03
N GLY A 75 4.31 -16.48 -7.46
CA GLY A 75 5.59 -15.77 -7.62
C GLY A 75 5.53 -14.54 -8.55
N ALA A 76 4.59 -14.51 -9.52
CA ALA A 76 4.36 -13.33 -10.35
C ALA A 76 3.85 -12.12 -9.55
N ILE A 77 3.05 -12.36 -8.51
CA ILE A 77 2.50 -11.30 -7.65
C ILE A 77 3.54 -10.82 -6.66
N GLU A 78 4.39 -11.70 -6.15
CA GLU A 78 5.53 -11.29 -5.34
C GLU A 78 6.49 -10.39 -6.13
N ALA A 79 6.75 -10.71 -7.38
CA ALA A 79 7.56 -9.88 -8.27
C ALA A 79 6.92 -8.50 -8.53
N ALA A 80 5.61 -8.45 -8.78
CA ALA A 80 4.88 -7.21 -8.95
C ALA A 80 4.93 -6.34 -7.68
N ASN A 81 4.65 -6.92 -6.51
CA ASN A 81 4.72 -6.21 -5.22
C ASN A 81 6.13 -5.64 -4.98
N LYS A 82 7.17 -6.41 -5.30
CA LYS A 82 8.56 -5.98 -5.18
C LYS A 82 8.90 -4.83 -6.14
N ASN A 83 8.36 -4.85 -7.36
CA ASN A 83 8.57 -3.78 -8.33
C ASN A 83 7.82 -2.50 -7.93
N ILE A 84 6.58 -2.60 -7.46
CA ILE A 84 5.79 -1.47 -6.93
C ILE A 84 6.53 -0.84 -5.75
N LYS A 85 7.00 -1.66 -4.82
CA LYS A 85 7.79 -1.18 -3.67
C LYS A 85 9.03 -0.40 -4.12
N LYS A 86 9.78 -0.91 -5.10
CA LYS A 86 10.95 -0.21 -5.66
C LYS A 86 10.59 1.12 -6.34
N ILE A 87 9.47 1.18 -7.05
CA ILE A 87 9.00 2.42 -7.70
C ILE A 87 8.66 3.46 -6.62
N ILE A 88 7.89 3.05 -5.61
CA ILE A 88 7.51 3.90 -4.48
C ILE A 88 8.76 4.38 -3.72
N GLU A 89 9.70 3.48 -3.41
CA GLU A 89 10.96 3.83 -2.74
C GLU A 89 11.73 4.89 -3.53
N LYS A 90 11.93 4.69 -4.84
CA LYS A 90 12.61 5.68 -5.71
C LYS A 90 11.88 7.02 -5.74
N MET A 91 10.55 7.00 -5.83
CA MET A 91 9.74 8.20 -5.87
C MET A 91 9.86 9.00 -4.57
N THR A 92 9.83 8.32 -3.41
CA THR A 92 9.95 8.96 -2.10
C THR A 92 11.33 9.58 -1.84
N VAL A 93 12.38 9.07 -2.49
CA VAL A 93 13.73 9.64 -2.42
C VAL A 93 13.87 10.87 -3.31
N ASN A 94 13.24 10.85 -4.50
CA ASN A 94 13.44 11.90 -5.50
C ASN A 94 12.50 13.10 -5.33
N TYR A 95 11.34 12.92 -4.70
CA TYR A 95 10.30 13.96 -4.64
C TYR A 95 9.81 14.17 -3.20
N LYS A 96 9.95 15.40 -2.68
CA LYS A 96 9.43 15.76 -1.35
C LYS A 96 7.90 15.73 -1.27
N ASP A 97 7.24 16.00 -2.39
CA ASP A 97 5.78 16.02 -2.54
C ASP A 97 5.25 14.71 -3.11
N TRP A 98 5.95 13.59 -2.86
CA TRP A 98 5.58 12.25 -3.34
C TRP A 98 4.12 11.87 -3.02
N HIS A 99 3.54 12.41 -1.95
CA HIS A 99 2.15 12.16 -1.58
C HIS A 99 1.11 12.63 -2.61
N GLU A 100 1.46 13.59 -3.47
CA GLU A 100 0.58 14.11 -4.53
C GLU A 100 0.60 13.25 -5.81
N MET A 101 1.65 12.44 -6.02
CA MET A 101 1.81 11.62 -7.23
C MET A 101 1.34 10.17 -7.03
N LEU A 102 0.99 9.77 -5.80
CA LEU A 102 0.44 8.44 -5.49
C LEU A 102 -0.99 8.18 -5.99
N PRO A 103 -1.91 9.17 -6.03
CA PRO A 103 -3.24 8.97 -6.62
C PRO A 103 -3.22 8.69 -8.13
N SER A 104 -2.08 8.87 -8.80
CA SER A 104 -1.90 8.66 -10.25
C SER A 104 -1.16 7.37 -10.62
N LEU A 105 -0.89 6.48 -9.67
CA LEU A 105 -0.24 5.18 -9.87
C LEU A 105 -1.23 4.05 -10.13
#